data_AF-A0A8H5QT70-F1
#
_entry.id   AF-A0A8H5QT70-F1
#
_cell.length_a   1.000
_cell.length_b   1.000
_cell.length_c   1.000
_cell.angle_alpha   90.00
_cell.angle_beta   90.00
_cell.angle_gamma   90.00
#
_symmetry.space_group_name_H-M   'P 1'
#
loop_
_entity.id
_entity.type
_entity.pdbx_description
1 polymer ?
#
loop_
_entity_poly.entity_id
_entity_poly.type
_entity_poly.pdbx_seq_one_letter_code
_entity_poly.pdbx_strand_id
1 'polypeptide(L)'
;MDPNLELYRSVLHLGPKDHRQRIQHLPREELIRVKTLVERERWTRRLEEAVAGRDLVELALTNPLELEKNPPLQKALLGRACYPDDENNMHCRKLDSSSYPAMTKDAWVLVYCDLFYINGSNMTLDEVYMSRLQEEELQTRSEKAKEVARHNEMKLARRNAKWMIPALERLSDDELSQSKYDFSDTLHEIWKKVSHRPPTWVQHILDAQQPWGLTYYKTKEVEEMYGHTWEDTWILIIDIPQLSWPSIHRQGRADELMALKTEDWAPMPTYEGFNEEDAFRKHFREHRKSLSSPGILQHTFIVIPMELIPNDPDDEELDPCWVWAYDADWDRDSEETIYSGEKYQGRVKVPIVALGGWFYAARWEGGS
;
A
#
# COMPACT_ATOMS: atom_id res chain seq x y z
N MET A 1 -41.29 -13.11 5.64
CA MET A 1 -40.44 -12.72 6.79
C MET A 1 -39.53 -13.90 7.10
N ASP A 2 -38.22 -13.66 7.22
CA ASP A 2 -37.21 -14.71 7.45
C ASP A 2 -37.05 -14.92 8.97
N PRO A 3 -37.54 -16.03 9.55
CA PRO A 3 -37.58 -16.22 10.99
C PRO A 3 -36.19 -16.34 11.63
N ASN A 4 -35.19 -16.83 10.88
CA ASN A 4 -33.82 -16.93 11.37
C ASN A 4 -33.15 -15.56 11.42
N LEU A 5 -33.45 -14.69 10.44
CA LEU A 5 -33.00 -13.30 10.44
C LEU A 5 -33.61 -12.49 11.58
N GLU A 6 -34.90 -12.67 11.86
CA GLU A 6 -35.58 -12.02 12.99
C GLU A 6 -35.06 -12.50 14.34
N LEU A 7 -34.87 -13.81 14.50
CA LEU A 7 -34.22 -14.39 15.67
C LEU A 7 -32.84 -13.75 15.86
N TYR A 8 -32.01 -13.72 14.81
CA TYR A 8 -30.67 -13.15 14.87
C TYR A 8 -30.70 -11.67 15.28
N ARG A 9 -31.59 -10.86 14.69
CA ARG A 9 -31.79 -9.45 15.09
C ARG A 9 -32.19 -9.29 16.55
N SER A 10 -33.08 -10.16 17.03
CA SER A 10 -33.58 -10.11 18.41
C SER A 10 -32.52 -10.42 19.47
N VAL A 11 -31.40 -11.04 19.10
CA VAL A 11 -30.34 -11.41 20.07
C VAL A 11 -29.12 -10.50 20.04
N LEU A 12 -29.02 -9.57 19.07
CA LEU A 12 -27.84 -8.70 18.89
C LEU A 12 -27.49 -7.80 20.09
N HIS A 13 -28.45 -7.56 20.97
CA HIS A 13 -28.28 -6.75 22.18
C HIS A 13 -27.92 -7.58 23.42
N LEU A 14 -27.89 -8.92 23.30
CA LEU A 14 -27.56 -9.82 24.40
C LEU A 14 -26.04 -9.96 24.55
N GLY A 15 -25.61 -10.36 25.76
CA GLY A 15 -24.21 -10.69 26.01
C GLY A 15 -23.73 -11.90 25.18
N PRO A 16 -22.42 -12.05 24.93
CA PRO A 16 -21.87 -13.09 24.05
C PRO A 16 -22.29 -14.53 24.39
N LYS A 17 -22.51 -14.84 25.69
CA LYS A 17 -22.95 -16.16 26.16
C LYS A 17 -24.40 -16.44 25.78
N ASP A 18 -25.30 -15.51 26.06
CA ASP A 18 -26.73 -15.62 25.76
C ASP A 18 -27.00 -15.59 24.26
N HIS A 19 -26.24 -14.77 23.52
CA HIS A 19 -26.26 -14.73 22.06
C HIS A 19 -25.92 -16.11 21.47
N ARG A 20 -24.81 -16.74 21.90
CA ARG A 20 -24.43 -18.08 21.43
C ARG A 20 -25.48 -19.13 21.77
N GLN A 21 -26.00 -19.12 23.00
CA GLN A 21 -27.00 -20.09 23.44
C GLN A 21 -28.30 -20.00 22.63
N ARG A 22 -28.73 -18.78 22.28
CA ARG A 22 -29.96 -18.55 21.51
C ARG A 22 -29.84 -18.95 20.04
N ILE A 23 -28.66 -18.88 19.44
CA ILE A 23 -28.44 -19.19 18.01
C ILE A 23 -27.77 -20.56 17.77
N GLN A 24 -27.47 -21.32 18.83
CA GLN A 24 -26.76 -22.61 18.73
C GLN A 24 -27.47 -23.67 17.89
N HIS A 25 -28.77 -23.51 17.64
CA HIS A 25 -29.58 -24.43 16.86
C HIS A 25 -29.54 -24.13 15.35
N LEU A 26 -28.94 -23.00 14.95
CA LEU A 26 -28.75 -22.66 13.54
C LEU A 26 -27.51 -23.38 12.98
N PRO A 27 -27.59 -23.97 11.77
CA PRO A 27 -26.42 -24.44 11.04
C PRO A 27 -25.40 -23.31 10.83
N ARG A 28 -24.12 -23.66 10.70
CA ARG A 28 -23.03 -22.67 10.55
C ARG A 28 -23.23 -21.80 9.30
N GLU A 29 -23.65 -22.41 8.20
CA GLU A 29 -23.91 -21.74 6.93
C GLU A 29 -25.03 -20.71 7.06
N GLU A 30 -26.07 -21.07 7.81
CA GLU A 30 -27.22 -20.20 8.06
C GLU A 30 -26.86 -19.05 8.99
N LEU A 31 -26.05 -19.31 10.02
CA LEU A 31 -25.51 -18.30 10.92
C LEU A 31 -24.64 -17.28 10.17
N ILE A 32 -23.78 -17.75 9.26
CA ILE A 32 -22.99 -16.88 8.38
C ILE A 32 -23.93 -16.04 7.50
N ARG A 33 -24.93 -16.65 6.86
CA ARG A 33 -25.89 -15.95 6.00
C ARG A 33 -26.61 -14.82 6.74
N VAL A 34 -27.23 -15.10 7.88
CA VAL A 34 -28.01 -14.09 8.63
C VAL A 34 -27.12 -13.01 9.23
N LYS A 35 -25.90 -13.37 9.68
CA LYS A 35 -24.89 -12.40 10.13
C LYS A 35 -24.53 -11.43 9.00
N THR A 36 -24.17 -11.95 7.83
CA THR A 36 -23.80 -11.13 6.66
C THR A 36 -24.95 -10.22 6.24
N LEU A 37 -26.20 -10.69 6.26
CA LEU A 37 -27.36 -9.84 5.95
C LEU A 37 -27.51 -8.66 6.93
N VAL A 38 -27.43 -8.91 8.23
CA VAL A 38 -27.52 -7.86 9.24
C VAL A 38 -26.34 -6.88 9.17
N GLU A 39 -25.13 -7.37 8.93
CA GLU A 39 -23.95 -6.53 8.76
C GLU A 39 -24.07 -5.64 7.53
N ARG A 40 -24.58 -6.18 6.42
CA ARG A 40 -24.90 -5.41 5.20
C ARG A 40 -25.95 -4.34 5.45
N GLU A 41 -27.04 -4.64 6.15
CA GLU A 41 -28.08 -3.65 6.49
C GLU A 41 -27.53 -2.53 7.36
N ARG A 42 -26.75 -2.86 8.40
CA ARG A 42 -26.08 -1.86 9.24
C ARG A 42 -25.12 -1.01 8.43
N TRP A 43 -24.39 -1.62 7.49
CA TRP A 43 -23.48 -0.92 6.60
C TRP A 43 -24.23 0.07 5.70
N THR A 44 -25.30 -0.36 5.02
CA THR A 44 -26.13 0.51 4.18
C THR A 44 -26.70 1.67 4.97
N ARG A 45 -27.20 1.44 6.19
CA ARG A 45 -27.70 2.52 7.04
C ARG A 45 -26.59 3.52 7.42
N ARG A 46 -25.41 3.04 7.80
CA ARG A 46 -24.25 3.90 8.09
C ARG A 46 -23.84 4.73 6.86
N LEU A 47 -23.92 4.14 5.66
CA LEU A 47 -23.65 4.83 4.41
C LEU A 47 -24.65 5.96 4.17
N GLU A 48 -25.95 5.67 4.28
CA GLU A 48 -27.02 6.67 4.13
C GLU A 48 -26.86 7.82 5.15
N GLU A 49 -26.65 7.49 6.42
CA GLU A 49 -26.45 8.48 7.50
C GLU A 49 -25.19 9.33 7.28
N ALA A 50 -24.09 8.72 6.83
CA ALA A 50 -22.83 9.44 6.61
C ALA A 50 -22.93 10.41 5.44
N VAL A 51 -23.61 10.03 4.35
CA VAL A 51 -23.69 10.81 3.11
C VAL A 51 -24.75 11.90 3.17
N ALA A 52 -25.77 11.75 4.00
CA ALA A 52 -26.91 12.66 4.06
C ALA A 52 -26.50 14.14 4.18
N GLY A 53 -26.87 14.94 3.16
CA GLY A 53 -26.64 16.38 3.12
C GLY A 53 -25.20 16.83 2.82
N ARG A 54 -24.31 15.92 2.42
CA ARG A 54 -22.89 16.23 2.15
C ARG A 54 -22.57 16.26 0.65
N ASP A 55 -21.74 17.23 0.26
CA ASP A 55 -21.05 17.20 -1.04
C ASP A 55 -19.73 16.44 -0.88
N LEU A 56 -19.73 15.17 -1.28
CA LEU A 56 -18.57 14.30 -1.16
C LEU A 56 -17.42 14.71 -2.08
N VAL A 57 -17.70 15.34 -3.22
CA VAL A 57 -16.67 15.82 -4.14
C VAL A 57 -15.93 16.98 -3.52
N GLU A 58 -16.67 17.93 -2.93
CA GLU A 58 -16.04 19.05 -2.22
C GLU A 58 -15.30 18.60 -0.97
N LEU A 59 -15.89 17.67 -0.20
CA LEU A 59 -15.24 17.10 0.98
C LEU A 59 -13.89 16.45 0.62
N ALA A 60 -13.83 15.68 -0.46
CA ALA A 60 -12.59 15.04 -0.90
C ALA A 60 -11.47 16.03 -1.20
N LEU A 61 -11.83 17.14 -1.86
CA LEU A 61 -10.86 18.12 -2.34
C LEU A 61 -10.40 19.07 -1.23
N THR A 62 -11.21 19.25 -0.19
CA THR A 62 -10.92 20.18 0.92
C THR A 62 -10.41 19.48 2.18
N ASN A 63 -10.88 18.27 2.48
CA ASN A 63 -10.52 17.51 3.67
C ASN A 63 -10.37 16.00 3.37
N PRO A 64 -9.30 15.59 2.66
CA PRO A 64 -9.10 14.19 2.27
C PRO A 64 -8.96 13.23 3.47
N LEU A 65 -8.43 13.71 4.60
CA LEU A 65 -8.23 12.91 5.81
C LEU A 65 -9.55 12.40 6.41
N GLU A 66 -10.64 13.15 6.24
CA GLU A 66 -11.96 12.71 6.72
C GLU A 66 -12.49 11.53 5.90
N LEU A 67 -12.22 11.50 4.59
CA LEU A 67 -12.57 10.34 3.75
C LEU A 67 -11.74 9.12 4.10
N GLU A 68 -10.43 9.32 4.32
CA GLU A 68 -9.51 8.24 4.70
C GLU A 68 -9.94 7.59 6.03
N LYS A 69 -10.37 8.40 7.01
CA LYS A 69 -10.85 7.92 8.30
C LYS A 69 -12.30 7.41 8.29
N ASN A 70 -13.03 7.58 7.19
CA ASN A 70 -14.45 7.23 7.10
C ASN A 70 -14.77 6.39 5.85
N PRO A 71 -14.59 5.05 5.94
CA PRO A 71 -14.81 4.16 4.81
C PRO A 71 -16.19 4.27 4.15
N PRO A 72 -17.32 4.49 4.86
CA PRO A 72 -18.60 4.79 4.23
C PRO A 72 -18.55 5.98 3.24
N LEU A 73 -17.98 7.12 3.62
CA LEU A 73 -17.91 8.31 2.75
C LEU A 73 -17.06 8.04 1.51
N GLN A 74 -15.93 7.37 1.69
CA GLN A 74 -15.06 6.96 0.59
C GLN A 74 -15.81 6.05 -0.39
N LYS A 75 -16.50 5.01 0.11
CA LYS A 75 -17.26 4.10 -0.75
C LYS A 75 -18.39 4.81 -1.49
N ALA A 76 -19.10 5.71 -0.83
CA ALA A 76 -20.15 6.51 -1.46
C ALA A 76 -19.60 7.37 -2.61
N LEU A 77 -18.50 8.08 -2.40
CA LEU A 77 -17.86 8.92 -3.42
C LEU A 77 -17.42 8.10 -4.64
N LEU A 78 -16.94 6.89 -4.43
CA LEU A 78 -16.54 5.97 -5.49
C LEU A 78 -17.73 5.27 -6.17
N GLY A 79 -18.95 5.41 -5.63
CA GLY A 79 -20.14 4.71 -6.14
C GLY A 79 -20.13 3.21 -5.85
N ARG A 80 -19.47 2.79 -4.77
CA ARG A 80 -19.37 1.39 -4.35
C ARG A 80 -20.59 1.00 -3.53
N ALA A 81 -21.22 -0.13 -3.87
CA ALA A 81 -22.23 -0.77 -3.02
C ALA A 81 -21.72 -2.05 -2.33
N CYS A 82 -20.45 -2.40 -2.51
CA CYS A 82 -19.91 -3.65 -1.97
C CYS A 82 -19.63 -3.55 -0.45
N TYR A 83 -20.05 -4.57 0.28
CA TYR A 83 -19.66 -4.79 1.67
C TYR A 83 -18.12 -4.96 1.73
N PRO A 84 -17.42 -4.34 2.70
CA PRO A 84 -15.95 -4.43 2.81
C PRO A 84 -15.36 -5.83 2.66
N ASP A 85 -15.98 -6.85 3.22
CA ASP A 85 -15.44 -8.21 3.12
C ASP A 85 -15.58 -8.78 1.71
N ASP A 86 -16.61 -8.43 0.96
CA ASP A 86 -16.75 -8.86 -0.45
C ASP A 86 -15.63 -8.22 -1.29
N GLU A 87 -15.30 -6.97 -0.98
CA GLU A 87 -14.24 -6.22 -1.63
C GLU A 87 -12.85 -6.75 -1.28
N ASN A 88 -12.56 -7.03 0.00
CA ASN A 88 -11.30 -7.63 0.45
C ASN A 88 -11.12 -9.01 -0.18
N ASN A 89 -12.17 -9.83 -0.22
CA ASN A 89 -12.14 -11.10 -0.92
C ASN A 89 -11.86 -10.94 -2.43
N MET A 90 -12.26 -9.83 -3.05
CA MET A 90 -11.91 -9.53 -4.44
C MET A 90 -10.50 -8.93 -4.61
N HIS A 91 -9.95 -8.21 -3.63
CA HIS A 91 -8.61 -7.61 -3.70
C HIS A 91 -7.50 -8.61 -3.34
N CYS A 92 -7.66 -9.39 -2.25
CA CYS A 92 -6.68 -10.42 -1.86
C CYS A 92 -6.50 -11.49 -2.95
N ARG A 93 -7.54 -11.76 -3.75
CA ARG A 93 -7.47 -12.66 -4.91
C ARG A 93 -6.57 -12.16 -6.06
N LYS A 94 -6.07 -10.91 -6.02
CA LYS A 94 -5.42 -10.22 -7.16
C LYS A 94 -3.93 -9.94 -6.98
N LEU A 95 -3.41 -10.02 -5.74
CA LEU A 95 -2.08 -9.49 -5.42
C LEU A 95 -1.11 -10.52 -4.83
N ASP A 96 -1.60 -11.72 -4.44
CA ASP A 96 -0.78 -12.74 -3.79
C ASP A 96 -1.04 -14.16 -4.35
N SER A 97 0.02 -14.76 -4.91
CA SER A 97 0.22 -16.19 -5.14
C SER A 97 -0.43 -16.93 -6.32
N SER A 98 0.28 -17.99 -6.69
CA SER A 98 0.37 -18.77 -7.92
C SER A 98 -0.73 -19.82 -8.17
N SER A 99 -1.98 -19.65 -7.69
CA SER A 99 -2.98 -20.73 -7.82
C SER A 99 -4.47 -20.35 -7.85
N TYR A 100 -4.85 -19.24 -8.50
CA TYR A 100 -6.25 -18.79 -8.44
C TYR A 100 -6.88 -18.50 -9.82
N PRO A 101 -8.23 -18.60 -9.95
CA PRO A 101 -8.92 -18.51 -11.22
C PRO A 101 -8.57 -17.25 -12.00
N ALA A 102 -8.24 -17.46 -13.26
CA ALA A 102 -8.03 -16.43 -14.24
C ALA A 102 -9.25 -15.48 -14.29
N MET A 103 -8.99 -14.18 -14.10
CA MET A 103 -10.03 -13.15 -14.10
C MET A 103 -10.49 -12.86 -15.53
N THR A 104 -11.81 -12.81 -15.73
CA THR A 104 -12.42 -12.41 -17.01
C THR A 104 -12.19 -10.92 -17.29
N LYS A 105 -12.37 -10.50 -18.55
CA LYS A 105 -12.34 -9.08 -18.96
C LYS A 105 -13.27 -8.24 -18.07
N ASP A 106 -14.50 -8.69 -17.88
CA ASP A 106 -15.51 -7.97 -17.08
C ASP A 106 -15.06 -7.72 -15.64
N ALA A 107 -14.33 -8.66 -15.05
CA ALA A 107 -13.77 -8.48 -13.71
C ALA A 107 -12.72 -7.36 -13.69
N TRP A 108 -11.87 -7.26 -14.72
CA TRP A 108 -10.91 -6.15 -14.86
C TRP A 108 -11.62 -4.82 -15.08
N VAL A 109 -12.67 -4.80 -15.90
CA VAL A 109 -13.48 -3.60 -16.14
C VAL A 109 -14.17 -3.15 -14.84
N LEU A 110 -14.74 -4.06 -14.05
CA LEU A 110 -15.31 -3.75 -12.74
C LEU A 110 -14.26 -3.15 -11.79
N VAL A 111 -13.04 -3.68 -11.77
CA VAL A 111 -11.94 -3.13 -10.97
C VAL A 111 -11.60 -1.71 -11.41
N TYR A 112 -11.45 -1.50 -12.72
CA TYR A 112 -11.22 -0.18 -13.27
C TYR A 112 -12.37 0.79 -12.97
N CYS A 113 -13.60 0.30 -12.88
CA CYS A 113 -14.76 1.11 -12.56
C CYS A 113 -14.99 1.27 -11.05
N ASP A 114 -13.98 1.06 -10.19
CA ASP A 114 -14.10 1.16 -8.74
C ASP A 114 -15.17 0.22 -8.14
N LEU A 115 -15.41 -0.96 -8.73
CA LEU A 115 -16.50 -1.86 -8.35
C LEU A 115 -17.86 -1.14 -8.32
N PHE A 116 -18.05 -0.21 -9.24
CA PHE A 116 -19.25 0.60 -9.34
C PHE A 116 -20.50 -0.29 -9.39
N TYR A 117 -21.46 0.02 -8.52
CA TYR A 117 -22.72 -0.70 -8.50
C TYR A 117 -23.68 -0.14 -9.54
N ILE A 118 -24.01 -0.95 -10.53
CA ILE A 118 -25.02 -0.63 -11.55
C ILE A 118 -26.40 -0.86 -10.93
N ASN A 119 -26.92 0.14 -10.20
CA ASN A 119 -28.24 0.05 -9.59
C ASN A 119 -29.35 0.39 -10.59
N GLY A 120 -29.86 -0.60 -11.32
CA GLY A 120 -31.08 -0.44 -12.13
C GLY A 120 -31.03 0.68 -13.18
N SER A 121 -29.86 1.25 -13.45
CA SER A 121 -29.62 2.13 -14.58
C SER A 121 -29.54 1.27 -15.84
N ASN A 122 -30.07 1.75 -16.95
CA ASN A 122 -29.93 1.08 -18.25
C ASN A 122 -28.48 1.11 -18.79
N MET A 123 -27.50 1.48 -17.96
CA MET A 123 -26.10 1.55 -18.36
C MET A 123 -25.45 0.17 -18.24
N THR A 124 -24.86 -0.25 -19.34
CA THR A 124 -23.99 -1.43 -19.43
C THR A 124 -22.64 -1.17 -18.75
N LEU A 125 -21.94 -2.23 -18.39
CA LEU A 125 -20.60 -2.14 -17.80
C LEU A 125 -19.60 -1.41 -18.75
N ASP A 126 -19.73 -1.63 -20.06
CA ASP A 126 -18.92 -0.96 -21.09
C ASP A 126 -19.19 0.55 -21.15
N GLU A 127 -20.45 0.99 -21.04
CA GLU A 127 -20.78 2.42 -21.00
C GLU A 127 -20.19 3.09 -19.75
N VAL A 128 -20.23 2.42 -18.60
CA VAL A 128 -19.60 2.90 -17.38
C VAL A 128 -18.08 2.98 -17.56
N TYR A 129 -17.46 1.97 -18.17
CA TYR A 129 -16.03 1.93 -18.46
C TYR A 129 -15.58 3.10 -19.34
N MET A 130 -16.27 3.32 -20.46
CA MET A 130 -15.97 4.41 -21.38
C MET A 130 -16.17 5.78 -20.75
N SER A 131 -17.24 5.95 -19.95
CA SER A 131 -17.48 7.18 -19.18
C SER A 131 -16.34 7.46 -18.20
N ARG A 132 -15.86 6.43 -17.47
CA ARG A 132 -14.73 6.55 -16.54
C ARG A 132 -13.42 6.89 -17.23
N LEU A 133 -13.15 6.30 -18.40
CA LEU A 133 -11.99 6.66 -19.22
C LEU A 133 -12.03 8.14 -19.61
N GLN A 134 -13.18 8.63 -20.07
CA GLN A 134 -13.36 10.02 -20.46
C GLN A 134 -13.24 10.99 -19.28
N GLU A 135 -13.83 10.66 -18.13
CA GLU A 135 -13.71 11.47 -16.91
C GLU A 135 -12.26 11.62 -16.44
N GLU A 136 -11.45 10.56 -16.59
CA GLU A 136 -10.03 10.56 -16.27
C GLU A 136 -9.20 11.34 -17.28
N GLU A 137 -9.46 11.20 -18.58
CA GLU A 137 -8.79 11.98 -19.62
C GLU A 137 -9.04 13.48 -19.46
N LEU A 138 -10.28 13.86 -19.14
CA LEU A 138 -10.68 15.24 -18.91
C LEU A 138 -10.28 15.77 -17.53
N GLN A 139 -9.73 14.91 -16.64
CA GLN A 139 -9.36 15.27 -15.28
C GLN A 139 -10.49 16.03 -14.55
N THR A 140 -11.71 15.51 -14.68
CA THR A 140 -12.90 16.15 -14.13
C THR A 140 -12.79 16.33 -12.62
N ARG A 141 -13.52 17.31 -12.06
CA ARG A 141 -13.53 17.56 -10.60
C ARG A 141 -13.92 16.30 -9.81
N SER A 142 -14.90 15.55 -10.31
CA SER A 142 -15.35 14.29 -9.72
C SER A 142 -14.27 13.22 -9.75
N GLU A 143 -13.53 13.07 -10.85
CA GLU A 143 -12.45 12.09 -10.94
C GLU A 143 -11.25 12.45 -10.06
N LYS A 144 -10.90 13.74 -9.95
CA LYS A 144 -9.90 14.21 -8.99
C LYS A 144 -10.28 13.86 -7.55
N ALA A 145 -11.55 14.09 -7.18
CA ALA A 145 -12.06 13.72 -5.87
C ALA A 145 -11.98 12.20 -5.62
N LYS A 146 -12.35 11.38 -6.61
CA LYS A 146 -12.23 9.91 -6.51
C LYS A 146 -10.78 9.47 -6.39
N GLU A 147 -9.88 10.07 -7.16
CA GLU A 147 -8.45 9.75 -7.10
C GLU A 147 -7.84 10.06 -5.73
N VAL A 148 -8.26 11.16 -5.10
CA VAL A 148 -7.89 11.46 -3.71
C VAL A 148 -8.45 10.42 -2.74
N ALA A 149 -9.68 9.96 -2.97
CA ALA A 149 -10.35 9.01 -2.10
C ALA A 149 -9.82 7.57 -2.22
N ARG A 150 -9.19 7.18 -3.33
CA ARG A 150 -8.70 5.79 -3.51
C ARG A 150 -7.49 5.50 -2.61
N HIS A 151 -7.49 4.34 -1.96
CA HIS A 151 -6.27 3.82 -1.34
C HIS A 151 -5.26 3.35 -2.40
N ASN A 152 -4.00 3.21 -1.99
CA ASN A 152 -2.91 2.83 -2.90
C ASN A 152 -3.16 1.50 -3.62
N GLU A 153 -3.77 0.51 -2.96
CA GLU A 153 -4.13 -0.77 -3.58
C GLU A 153 -5.18 -0.61 -4.69
N MET A 154 -6.12 0.30 -4.52
CA MET A 154 -7.17 0.57 -5.51
C MET A 154 -6.60 1.31 -6.71
N LYS A 155 -5.73 2.30 -6.47
CA LYS A 155 -4.98 2.99 -7.53
C LYS A 155 -4.15 2.01 -8.34
N LEU A 156 -3.45 1.11 -7.65
CA LEU A 156 -2.67 0.03 -8.24
C LEU A 156 -3.56 -0.89 -9.10
N ALA A 157 -4.67 -1.38 -8.54
CA ALA A 157 -5.57 -2.29 -9.24
C ALA A 157 -6.17 -1.65 -10.50
N ARG A 158 -6.56 -0.36 -10.43
CA ARG A 158 -7.04 0.40 -11.60
C ARG A 158 -5.96 0.55 -12.65
N ARG A 159 -4.75 0.96 -12.27
CA ARG A 159 -3.62 1.11 -13.19
C ARG A 159 -3.32 -0.22 -13.90
N ASN A 160 -3.30 -1.33 -13.17
CA ASN A 160 -3.11 -2.66 -13.74
C ASN A 160 -4.24 -3.04 -14.70
N ALA A 161 -5.50 -2.71 -14.36
CA ALA A 161 -6.63 -2.92 -15.24
C ALA A 161 -6.51 -2.13 -16.55
N LYS A 162 -5.99 -0.89 -16.53
CA LYS A 162 -5.72 -0.10 -17.76
C LYS A 162 -4.78 -0.80 -18.73
N TRP A 163 -3.83 -1.59 -18.24
CA TRP A 163 -2.92 -2.35 -19.07
C TRP A 163 -3.51 -3.67 -19.55
N MET A 164 -4.25 -4.35 -18.68
CA MET A 164 -4.83 -5.66 -18.97
C MET A 164 -6.01 -5.58 -19.94
N ILE A 165 -6.95 -4.65 -19.74
CA ILE A 165 -8.19 -4.59 -20.53
C ILE A 165 -7.90 -4.52 -22.05
N PRO A 166 -7.06 -3.60 -22.55
CA PRO A 166 -6.80 -3.51 -24.00
C PRO A 166 -6.07 -4.73 -24.58
N ALA A 167 -5.34 -5.48 -23.76
CA ALA A 167 -4.66 -6.70 -24.20
C ALA A 167 -5.60 -7.91 -24.21
N LEU A 168 -6.54 -7.98 -23.27
CA LEU A 168 -7.61 -8.97 -23.27
C LEU A 168 -8.57 -8.79 -24.44
N GLU A 169 -8.81 -7.55 -24.86
CA GLU A 169 -9.62 -7.23 -26.05
C GLU A 169 -9.02 -7.73 -27.38
N ARG A 170 -7.73 -8.06 -27.39
CA ARG A 170 -7.03 -8.59 -28.57
C ARG A 170 -7.03 -10.12 -28.62
N LEU A 171 -7.52 -10.78 -27.58
CA LEU A 171 -7.62 -12.23 -27.56
C LEU A 171 -8.74 -12.70 -28.47
N SER A 172 -8.52 -13.87 -29.07
CA SER A 172 -9.55 -14.59 -29.82
C SER A 172 -10.58 -15.23 -28.89
N ASP A 173 -11.76 -15.54 -29.42
CA ASP A 173 -12.82 -16.25 -28.69
C ASP A 173 -12.34 -17.62 -28.17
N ASP A 174 -11.44 -18.28 -28.90
CA ASP A 174 -10.83 -19.55 -28.50
C ASP A 174 -9.92 -19.38 -27.27
N GLU A 175 -9.13 -18.30 -27.21
CA GLU A 175 -8.28 -17.97 -26.06
C GLU A 175 -9.11 -17.58 -24.83
N LEU A 176 -10.22 -16.86 -25.02
CA LEU A 176 -11.15 -16.50 -23.94
C LEU A 176 -11.95 -17.69 -23.42
N SER A 177 -12.13 -18.74 -24.24
CA SER A 177 -12.85 -19.97 -23.90
C SER A 177 -11.96 -21.08 -23.34
N GLN A 178 -10.68 -20.78 -23.10
CA GLN A 178 -9.71 -21.72 -22.52
C GLN A 178 -10.16 -22.24 -21.15
N SER A 179 -9.61 -23.41 -20.77
CA SER A 179 -9.80 -23.91 -19.41
C SER A 179 -9.22 -22.92 -18.39
N LYS A 180 -9.74 -22.93 -17.15
CA LYS A 180 -9.31 -22.01 -16.08
C LYS A 180 -7.79 -22.01 -15.85
N TYR A 181 -7.12 -23.15 -16.05
CA TYR A 181 -5.67 -23.26 -15.88
C TYR A 181 -4.92 -22.65 -17.07
N ASP A 182 -5.29 -23.02 -18.30
CA ASP A 182 -4.65 -22.49 -19.51
C ASP A 182 -4.88 -20.97 -19.66
N PHE A 183 -6.07 -20.48 -19.30
CA PHE A 183 -6.36 -19.05 -19.30
C PHE A 183 -5.50 -18.32 -18.26
N SER A 184 -5.13 -18.96 -17.15
CA SER A 184 -4.25 -18.36 -16.15
C SER A 184 -2.84 -18.15 -16.68
N ASP A 185 -2.31 -19.10 -17.43
CA ASP A 185 -1.01 -18.98 -18.10
C ASP A 185 -1.07 -17.89 -19.18
N THR A 186 -2.14 -17.85 -19.97
CA THR A 186 -2.39 -16.78 -20.95
C THR A 186 -2.40 -15.40 -20.28
N LEU A 187 -3.10 -15.23 -19.15
CA LEU A 187 -3.09 -13.98 -18.39
C LEU A 187 -1.68 -13.61 -17.89
N HIS A 188 -0.91 -14.59 -17.43
CA HIS A 188 0.46 -14.37 -16.97
C HIS A 188 1.37 -13.87 -18.10
N GLU A 189 1.25 -14.45 -19.29
CA GLU A 189 2.00 -14.03 -20.48
C GLU A 189 1.55 -12.65 -21.01
N ILE A 190 0.26 -12.34 -20.96
CA ILE A 190 -0.23 -10.98 -21.26
C ILE A 190 0.35 -9.99 -20.27
N TRP A 191 0.28 -10.30 -18.97
CA TRP A 191 0.78 -9.44 -17.92
C TRP A 191 2.27 -9.15 -18.09
N LYS A 192 3.10 -10.14 -18.43
CA LYS A 192 4.52 -9.93 -18.78
C LYS A 192 4.74 -8.95 -19.94
N LYS A 193 3.84 -8.95 -20.93
CA LYS A 193 3.91 -8.09 -22.12
C LYS A 193 3.44 -6.67 -21.84
N VAL A 194 2.41 -6.49 -21.02
CA VAL A 194 1.76 -5.18 -20.80
C VAL A 194 2.26 -4.44 -19.56
N SER A 195 2.79 -5.16 -18.56
CA SER A 195 3.39 -4.53 -17.38
C SER A 195 4.71 -3.87 -17.75
N HIS A 196 5.02 -2.76 -17.07
CA HIS A 196 6.33 -2.13 -17.21
C HIS A 196 7.43 -3.10 -16.79
N ARG A 197 8.47 -3.16 -17.62
CA ARG A 197 9.69 -3.86 -17.24
C ARG A 197 10.29 -3.18 -16.00
N PRO A 198 10.79 -3.96 -15.04
CA PRO A 198 11.55 -3.39 -13.94
C PRO A 198 12.70 -2.52 -14.47
N PRO A 199 13.08 -1.45 -13.75
CA PRO A 199 14.26 -0.67 -14.06
C PRO A 199 15.49 -1.56 -14.15
N THR A 200 16.47 -1.14 -14.94
CA THR A 200 17.70 -1.90 -15.18
C THR A 200 18.37 -2.32 -13.87
N TRP A 201 18.39 -1.43 -12.87
CA TRP A 201 18.96 -1.70 -11.56
C TRP A 201 18.21 -2.80 -10.78
N VAL A 202 16.86 -2.85 -10.86
CA VAL A 202 16.06 -3.91 -10.23
C VAL A 202 16.35 -5.25 -10.90
N GLN A 203 16.40 -5.24 -12.24
CA GLN A 203 16.70 -6.43 -13.02
C GLN A 203 18.12 -6.96 -12.69
N HIS A 204 19.10 -6.07 -12.57
CA HIS A 204 20.46 -6.44 -12.20
C HIS A 204 20.54 -7.07 -10.80
N ILE A 205 19.85 -6.50 -9.80
CA ILE A 205 19.74 -7.09 -8.46
C ILE A 205 19.17 -8.50 -8.53
N LEU A 206 18.07 -8.66 -9.26
CA LEU A 206 17.36 -9.92 -9.40
C LEU A 206 18.16 -10.98 -10.16
N ASP A 207 18.92 -10.59 -11.18
CA ASP A 207 19.72 -11.52 -12.00
C ASP A 207 21.03 -11.91 -11.31
N ALA A 208 21.65 -10.96 -10.61
CA ALA A 208 22.88 -11.19 -9.85
C ALA A 208 22.62 -11.72 -8.42
N GLN A 209 21.36 -11.84 -8.01
CA GLN A 209 20.94 -12.21 -6.65
C GLN A 209 21.64 -11.35 -5.57
N GLN A 210 21.72 -10.05 -5.82
CA GLN A 210 22.46 -9.12 -4.96
C GLN A 210 21.57 -8.56 -3.85
N PRO A 211 22.08 -8.41 -2.62
CA PRO A 211 21.32 -7.76 -1.56
C PRO A 211 21.14 -6.27 -1.85
N TRP A 212 20.01 -5.69 -1.47
CA TRP A 212 19.73 -4.26 -1.66
C TRP A 212 19.10 -3.63 -0.43
N GLY A 213 19.29 -2.31 -0.26
CA GLY A 213 18.75 -1.60 0.89
C GLY A 213 19.61 -0.43 1.31
N LEU A 214 19.54 -0.10 2.59
CA LEU A 214 20.17 1.07 3.19
C LEU A 214 21.13 0.64 4.29
N THR A 215 22.13 1.48 4.54
CA THR A 215 22.90 1.40 5.77
C THR A 215 22.19 2.16 6.87
N TYR A 216 22.12 1.56 8.06
CA TYR A 216 21.45 2.09 9.23
C TYR A 216 22.45 2.32 10.37
N TYR A 217 22.21 3.39 11.11
CA TYR A 217 22.90 3.74 12.34
C TYR A 217 21.89 3.94 13.47
N LYS A 218 22.30 3.56 14.67
CA LYS A 218 21.64 3.93 15.92
C LYS A 218 22.28 5.21 16.45
N THR A 219 21.49 6.15 16.96
CA THR A 219 22.11 7.21 17.80
C THR A 219 22.68 6.60 19.06
N LYS A 220 23.56 7.35 19.73
CA LYS A 220 24.18 6.90 20.97
C LYS A 220 23.14 6.53 22.03
N GLU A 221 22.08 7.31 22.16
CA GLU A 221 21.00 7.08 23.13
C GLU A 221 20.27 5.76 22.85
N VAL A 222 20.00 5.47 21.57
CA VAL A 222 19.36 4.21 21.15
C VAL A 222 20.26 3.02 21.46
N GLU A 223 21.55 3.13 21.17
CA GLU A 223 22.52 2.07 21.49
C GLU A 223 22.60 1.79 22.99
N GLU A 224 22.69 2.85 23.81
CA GLU A 224 22.80 2.73 25.26
C GLU A 224 21.54 2.14 25.89
N MET A 225 20.36 2.49 25.38
CA MET A 225 19.10 2.05 25.96
C MET A 225 18.63 0.68 25.43
N TYR A 226 18.72 0.46 24.12
CA TYR A 226 18.12 -0.70 23.45
C TYR A 226 19.15 -1.59 22.75
N GLY A 227 20.45 -1.31 22.79
CA GLY A 227 21.46 -2.08 22.05
C GLY A 227 21.40 -3.60 22.29
N HIS A 228 21.00 -4.02 23.50
CA HIS A 228 20.85 -5.42 23.89
C HIS A 228 19.51 -6.07 23.49
N THR A 229 18.47 -5.27 23.21
CA THR A 229 17.14 -5.71 22.75
C THR A 229 16.82 -5.20 21.34
N TRP A 230 17.83 -4.71 20.62
CA TRP A 230 17.61 -3.92 19.41
C TRP A 230 16.85 -4.70 18.34
N GLU A 231 17.14 -5.99 18.19
CA GLU A 231 16.46 -6.85 17.23
C GLU A 231 14.95 -6.91 17.50
N ASP A 232 14.54 -7.16 18.75
CA ASP A 232 13.13 -7.19 19.16
C ASP A 232 12.46 -5.81 19.01
N THR A 233 13.13 -4.75 19.45
CA THR A 233 12.63 -3.36 19.32
C THR A 233 12.45 -2.96 17.86
N TRP A 234 13.39 -3.32 17.00
CA TRP A 234 13.34 -2.99 15.59
C TRP A 234 12.24 -3.74 14.87
N ILE A 235 12.03 -5.04 15.17
CA ILE A 235 10.90 -5.83 14.64
C ILE A 235 9.57 -5.13 14.93
N LEU A 236 9.35 -4.70 16.18
CA LEU A 236 8.13 -3.98 16.57
C LEU A 236 7.92 -2.69 15.75
N ILE A 237 9.01 -1.97 15.45
CA ILE A 237 8.98 -0.72 14.68
C ILE A 237 8.69 -0.96 13.19
N ILE A 238 9.25 -2.03 12.59
CA ILE A 238 9.13 -2.29 11.15
C ILE A 238 7.92 -3.16 10.75
N ASP A 239 7.30 -3.86 11.70
CA ASP A 239 6.05 -4.62 11.50
C ASP A 239 4.82 -3.71 11.32
N ILE A 240 4.99 -2.39 11.44
CA ILE A 240 3.99 -1.40 11.03
C ILE A 240 3.77 -1.54 9.51
N PRO A 241 2.51 -1.64 9.02
CA PRO A 241 2.21 -1.89 7.60
C PRO A 241 2.96 -0.91 6.67
N GLN A 242 3.98 -1.40 5.98
CA GLN A 242 4.75 -0.57 5.05
C GLN A 242 3.90 -0.28 3.81
N LEU A 243 3.96 0.97 3.34
CA LEU A 243 3.36 1.35 2.06
C LEU A 243 3.93 0.44 0.97
N SER A 244 3.04 -0.14 0.16
CA SER A 244 3.39 -1.15 -0.82
C SER A 244 4.20 -0.57 -2.00
N TRP A 245 5.51 -0.38 -1.80
CA TRP A 245 6.50 -0.10 -2.85
C TRP A 245 6.68 -1.19 -3.92
N PRO A 246 6.34 -2.48 -3.74
CA PRO A 246 6.40 -3.41 -4.84
C PRO A 246 5.36 -3.11 -5.94
N SER A 247 4.59 -2.03 -5.81
CA SER A 247 3.56 -1.59 -6.75
C SER A 247 4.10 -1.06 -8.07
N ILE A 248 5.38 -0.74 -8.25
CA ILE A 248 5.82 -0.06 -9.49
C ILE A 248 6.22 -1.04 -10.59
N HIS A 249 6.74 -2.24 -10.28
CA HIS A 249 7.18 -3.20 -11.30
C HIS A 249 6.93 -4.63 -10.86
N ARG A 250 5.96 -5.28 -11.48
CA ARG A 250 5.69 -6.68 -11.21
C ARG A 250 5.57 -7.44 -12.50
N GLN A 251 6.67 -7.75 -13.17
CA GLN A 251 6.70 -8.99 -13.98
C GLN A 251 6.72 -10.26 -13.08
N GLY A 252 6.04 -10.22 -11.92
CA GLY A 252 5.90 -11.34 -10.98
C GLY A 252 7.04 -11.53 -9.97
N ARG A 253 8.16 -10.80 -10.07
CA ARG A 253 9.37 -11.03 -9.23
C ARG A 253 9.46 -10.12 -7.99
N ALA A 254 8.32 -9.65 -7.48
CA ALA A 254 8.31 -8.76 -6.31
C ALA A 254 8.79 -9.48 -5.05
N ASP A 255 8.34 -10.71 -4.83
CA ASP A 255 8.72 -11.50 -3.65
C ASP A 255 10.20 -11.85 -3.68
N GLU A 256 10.73 -12.19 -4.85
CA GLU A 256 12.17 -12.40 -5.06
C GLU A 256 12.97 -11.13 -4.74
N LEU A 257 12.50 -9.95 -5.19
CA LEU A 257 13.16 -8.69 -4.87
C LEU A 257 13.10 -8.42 -3.36
N MET A 258 11.94 -8.57 -2.74
CA MET A 258 11.77 -8.33 -1.31
C MET A 258 12.60 -9.29 -0.45
N ALA A 259 12.78 -10.54 -0.88
CA ALA A 259 13.65 -11.51 -0.23
C ALA A 259 15.15 -11.11 -0.25
N LEU A 260 15.56 -10.28 -1.21
CA LEU A 260 16.91 -9.73 -1.31
C LEU A 260 17.08 -8.40 -0.53
N LYS A 261 16.02 -7.87 0.10
CA LYS A 261 16.13 -6.66 0.92
C LYS A 261 17.02 -6.96 2.12
N THR A 262 17.99 -6.09 2.37
CA THR A 262 19.00 -6.22 3.42
C THR A 262 19.14 -4.91 4.16
N GLU A 263 19.22 -5.00 5.48
CA GLU A 263 19.49 -3.88 6.37
C GLU A 263 20.95 -3.98 6.82
N ASP A 264 21.78 -3.06 6.35
CA ASP A 264 23.20 -3.01 6.71
C ASP A 264 23.36 -2.17 7.98
N TRP A 265 23.54 -2.81 9.14
CA TRP A 265 23.73 -2.12 10.42
C TRP A 265 25.21 -1.79 10.65
N ALA A 266 25.56 -0.53 10.46
CA ALA A 266 26.94 -0.08 10.65
C ALA A 266 27.26 0.14 12.14
N PRO A 267 28.53 -0.09 12.55
CA PRO A 267 28.95 0.20 13.92
C PRO A 267 28.89 1.70 14.21
N MET A 268 28.75 2.05 15.48
CA MET A 268 28.70 3.44 15.93
C MET A 268 30.03 4.16 15.59
N PRO A 269 29.97 5.39 15.04
CA PRO A 269 31.16 6.14 14.69
C PRO A 269 31.93 6.56 15.95
N THR A 270 33.25 6.75 15.79
CA THR A 270 34.04 7.45 16.80
C THR A 270 33.94 8.96 16.57
N TYR A 271 33.61 9.71 17.61
CA TYR A 271 33.28 11.13 17.52
C TYR A 271 34.47 12.08 17.46
N GLU A 272 35.72 11.62 17.24
CA GLU A 272 37.03 12.31 17.23
C GLU A 272 37.06 13.87 17.08
N GLY A 273 36.43 14.63 17.98
CA GLY A 273 36.24 16.09 17.84
C GLY A 273 35.16 16.55 16.83
N PHE A 274 34.42 15.63 16.22
CA PHE A 274 33.28 15.93 15.34
C PHE A 274 31.97 16.02 16.13
N ASN A 275 31.01 16.81 15.63
CA ASN A 275 29.63 16.64 16.06
C ASN A 275 29.08 15.29 15.53
N GLU A 276 27.97 14.85 16.08
CA GLU A 276 27.40 13.54 15.76
C GLU A 276 27.09 13.34 14.27
N GLU A 277 26.51 14.35 13.62
CA GLU A 277 26.14 14.27 12.21
C GLU A 277 27.36 14.12 11.30
N ASP A 278 28.41 14.90 11.56
CA ASP A 278 29.65 14.84 10.79
C ASP A 278 30.42 13.54 11.04
N ALA A 279 30.34 13.00 12.26
CA ALA A 279 30.89 11.69 12.61
C ALA A 279 30.21 10.57 11.82
N PHE A 280 28.87 10.58 11.73
CA PHE A 280 28.12 9.62 10.90
C PHE A 280 28.50 9.73 9.41
N ARG A 281 28.55 10.94 8.84
CA ARG A 281 28.93 11.13 7.43
C ARG A 281 30.35 10.67 7.15
N LYS A 282 31.31 11.01 8.01
CA LYS A 282 32.71 10.55 7.87
C LYS A 282 32.78 9.03 7.91
N HIS A 283 32.18 8.42 8.93
CA HIS A 283 32.20 6.98 9.11
C HIS A 283 31.49 6.24 7.97
N PHE A 284 30.33 6.71 7.53
CA PHE A 284 29.62 6.12 6.39
C PHE A 284 30.44 6.20 5.10
N ARG A 285 31.11 7.32 4.82
CA ARG A 285 32.00 7.43 3.65
C ARG A 285 33.17 6.44 3.66
N GLU A 286 33.58 5.98 4.84
CA GLU A 286 34.58 4.91 5.00
C GLU A 286 33.94 3.52 4.91
N HIS A 287 32.87 3.28 5.67
CA HIS A 287 32.10 2.04 5.70
C HIS A 287 31.59 1.65 4.32
N ARG A 288 31.08 2.60 3.54
CA ARG A 288 30.52 2.35 2.21
C ARG A 288 31.55 1.77 1.22
N LYS A 289 32.86 1.97 1.46
CA LYS A 289 33.94 1.39 0.66
C LYS A 289 34.12 -0.11 0.89
N SER A 290 33.67 -0.64 2.03
CA SER A 290 33.70 -2.07 2.35
C SER A 290 32.43 -2.80 1.92
N LEU A 291 31.36 -2.07 1.58
CA LEU A 291 30.12 -2.65 1.09
C LEU A 291 30.36 -3.33 -0.27
N SER A 292 30.23 -4.65 -0.27
CA SER A 292 30.45 -5.48 -1.47
C SER A 292 29.26 -5.47 -2.43
N SER A 293 28.07 -5.07 -1.97
CA SER A 293 26.87 -5.04 -2.81
C SER A 293 26.63 -3.67 -3.41
N PRO A 294 26.61 -3.55 -4.75
CA PRO A 294 26.20 -2.31 -5.42
C PRO A 294 24.69 -2.06 -5.26
N GLY A 295 23.92 -3.00 -4.68
CA GLY A 295 22.51 -2.84 -4.34
C GLY A 295 22.26 -2.04 -3.06
N ILE A 296 23.24 -1.87 -2.17
CA ILE A 296 23.13 -0.97 -1.01
C ILE A 296 23.34 0.48 -1.48
N LEU A 297 22.47 1.39 -1.08
CA LEU A 297 22.56 2.80 -1.47
C LEU A 297 23.81 3.45 -0.87
N GLN A 298 24.63 4.06 -1.73
CA GLN A 298 25.97 4.54 -1.36
C GLN A 298 25.99 6.03 -0.98
N HIS A 299 24.93 6.78 -1.28
CA HIS A 299 24.86 8.23 -1.06
C HIS A 299 23.89 8.63 0.05
N THR A 300 23.10 7.69 0.56
CA THR A 300 22.16 7.92 1.66
C THR A 300 22.27 6.83 2.69
N PHE A 301 22.30 7.23 3.95
CA PHE A 301 22.21 6.34 5.10
C PHE A 301 21.12 6.82 6.05
N ILE A 302 20.62 5.91 6.87
CA ILE A 302 19.54 6.15 7.81
C ILE A 302 20.09 6.22 9.22
N VAL A 303 19.66 7.21 10.00
CA VAL A 303 19.91 7.26 11.44
C VAL A 303 18.59 7.12 12.16
N ILE A 304 18.54 6.17 13.10
CA ILE A 304 17.38 5.93 13.95
C ILE A 304 17.49 6.81 15.20
N PRO A 305 16.62 7.82 15.33
CA PRO A 305 16.62 8.71 16.48
C PRO A 305 15.90 8.06 17.67
N MET A 306 16.26 8.45 18.89
CA MET A 306 15.61 7.96 20.12
C MET A 306 14.12 8.28 20.15
N GLU A 307 13.73 9.41 19.56
CA GLU A 307 12.34 9.87 19.45
C GLU A 307 11.45 8.96 18.60
N LEU A 308 12.03 8.02 17.84
CA LEU A 308 11.28 7.02 17.09
C LEU A 308 10.71 5.93 18.01
N ILE A 309 11.39 5.63 19.11
CA ILE A 309 11.12 4.43 19.91
C ILE A 309 10.02 4.77 20.91
N PRO A 310 8.82 4.16 20.82
CA PRO A 310 7.75 4.46 21.74
C PRO A 310 8.12 4.04 23.16
N ASN A 311 7.68 4.83 24.14
CA ASN A 311 7.89 4.52 25.56
C ASN A 311 7.07 3.30 26.00
N ASP A 312 5.97 3.00 25.31
CA ASP A 312 5.11 1.84 25.53
C ASP A 312 4.78 1.19 24.16
N PRO A 313 5.16 -0.08 23.92
CA PRO A 313 4.86 -0.78 22.67
C PRO A 313 3.36 -1.05 22.46
N ASP A 314 2.52 -0.93 23.49
CA ASP A 314 1.07 -1.12 23.43
C ASP A 314 0.28 0.19 23.21
N ASP A 315 0.96 1.32 23.00
CA ASP A 315 0.31 2.61 22.76
C ASP A 315 -0.31 2.65 21.34
N GLU A 316 -1.65 2.66 21.26
CA GLU A 316 -2.39 2.70 19.99
C GLU A 316 -2.25 4.05 19.25
N GLU A 317 -1.70 5.09 19.89
CA GLU A 317 -1.41 6.41 19.32
C GLU A 317 0.07 6.59 18.96
N LEU A 318 0.68 5.62 18.26
CA LEU A 318 2.01 5.81 17.68
C LEU A 318 1.99 7.00 16.71
N ASP A 319 2.62 8.11 17.10
CA ASP A 319 2.99 9.21 16.21
C ASP A 319 3.68 8.62 14.96
N PRO A 320 3.51 9.20 13.76
CA PRO A 320 4.03 8.61 12.52
C PRO A 320 5.54 8.38 12.64
N CYS A 321 5.93 7.11 12.76
CA CYS A 321 7.30 6.67 12.91
C CYS A 321 8.17 7.24 11.77
N TRP A 322 9.16 8.05 12.11
CA TRP A 322 10.04 8.73 11.16
C TRP A 322 11.51 8.51 11.50
N VAL A 323 12.35 8.53 10.48
CA VAL A 323 13.81 8.41 10.60
C VAL A 323 14.50 9.60 9.93
N TRP A 324 15.78 9.79 10.23
CA TRP A 324 16.60 10.72 9.47
C TRP A 324 17.27 10.01 8.30
N ALA A 325 17.00 10.46 7.07
CA ALA A 325 17.78 10.10 5.91
C ALA A 325 18.86 11.17 5.68
N TYR A 326 20.13 10.78 5.77
CA TYR A 326 21.28 11.66 5.60
C TYR A 326 21.84 11.56 4.19
N ASP A 327 22.21 12.70 3.62
CA ASP A 327 23.09 12.77 2.46
C ASP A 327 24.54 12.61 2.93
N ALA A 328 25.19 11.57 2.40
CA ALA A 328 26.56 11.18 2.74
C ALA A 328 27.62 12.16 2.24
N ASP A 329 27.34 12.81 1.12
CA ASP A 329 28.28 13.66 0.40
C ASP A 329 27.97 15.15 0.58
N TRP A 330 26.93 15.49 1.36
CA TRP A 330 26.59 16.86 1.70
C TRP A 330 27.71 17.54 2.51
N ASP A 331 28.06 18.75 2.08
CA ASP A 331 29.02 19.62 2.73
C ASP A 331 28.37 21.00 2.98
N ARG A 332 28.68 21.61 4.14
CA ARG A 332 28.16 22.92 4.54
C ARG A 332 28.57 24.04 3.59
N ASP A 333 29.64 23.83 2.84
CA ASP A 333 30.22 24.80 1.91
C ASP A 333 29.61 24.72 0.49
N SER A 334 28.68 23.79 0.24
CA SER A 334 27.96 23.67 -1.04
C SER A 334 26.91 24.78 -1.22
N GLU A 335 26.64 25.18 -2.48
CA GLU A 335 25.75 26.32 -2.80
C GLU A 335 24.40 26.25 -2.06
N GLU A 336 23.99 27.39 -1.49
CA GLU A 336 22.85 27.51 -0.58
C GLU A 336 21.53 27.04 -1.21
N THR A 337 21.12 25.82 -0.88
CA THR A 337 19.78 25.33 -1.22
C THR A 337 18.82 25.70 -0.10
N ILE A 338 18.03 26.75 -0.32
CA ILE A 338 16.96 27.18 0.58
C ILE A 338 15.66 26.50 0.14
N TYR A 339 15.08 25.67 1.01
CA TYR A 339 13.78 25.05 0.77
C TYR A 339 12.81 25.46 1.88
N SER A 340 11.67 26.05 1.50
CA SER A 340 10.66 26.53 2.45
C SER A 340 11.17 27.51 3.52
N GLY A 341 12.22 28.28 3.22
CA GLY A 341 12.81 29.27 4.15
C GLY A 341 13.85 28.69 5.10
N GLU A 342 14.07 27.37 5.10
CA GLU A 342 15.11 26.70 5.87
C GLU A 342 16.25 26.25 4.95
N LYS A 343 17.49 26.31 5.48
CA LYS A 343 18.67 25.82 4.76
C LYS A 343 18.70 24.30 4.87
N TYR A 344 18.86 23.61 3.73
CA TYR A 344 19.04 22.17 3.73
C TYR A 344 20.31 21.80 4.54
N GLN A 345 20.17 20.90 5.51
CA GLN A 345 21.23 20.50 6.44
C GLN A 345 21.86 19.15 6.08
N GLY A 346 21.70 18.69 4.83
CA GLY A 346 22.19 17.36 4.42
C GLY A 346 21.43 16.20 5.04
N ARG A 347 20.19 16.42 5.49
CA ARG A 347 19.29 15.38 6.02
C ARG A 347 17.83 15.77 5.90
N VAL A 348 16.95 14.78 5.86
CA VAL A 348 15.48 14.98 5.87
C VAL A 348 14.80 13.97 6.80
N LYS A 349 13.67 14.36 7.39
CA LYS A 349 12.79 13.42 8.09
C LYS A 349 11.98 12.63 7.07
N VAL A 350 12.01 11.31 7.18
CA VAL A 350 11.31 10.40 6.26
C VAL A 350 10.44 9.45 7.09
N PRO A 351 9.13 9.32 6.78
CA PRO A 351 8.31 8.28 7.38
C PRO A 351 8.91 6.91 7.11
N ILE A 352 9.00 6.04 8.12
CA ILE A 352 9.65 4.72 7.98
C ILE A 352 9.00 3.88 6.86
N VAL A 353 7.67 3.99 6.74
CA VAL A 353 6.85 3.34 5.71
C VAL A 353 7.17 3.80 4.29
N ALA A 354 7.86 4.94 4.12
CA ALA A 354 8.26 5.49 2.84
C ALA A 354 9.70 5.12 2.42
N LEU A 355 10.50 4.49 3.31
CA LEU A 355 11.92 4.22 3.05
C LEU A 355 12.17 3.32 1.85
N GLY A 356 11.35 2.27 1.66
CA GLY A 356 11.47 1.35 0.53
C GLY A 356 11.43 2.07 -0.82
N GLY A 357 10.92 3.28 -0.83
CA GLY A 357 10.80 4.02 -2.03
C GLY A 357 11.38 5.38 -2.17
N TRP A 358 11.72 5.97 -1.03
CA TRP A 358 12.88 6.81 -1.01
C TRP A 358 14.05 6.10 -1.71
N PHE A 359 14.34 4.85 -1.34
CA PHE A 359 15.36 4.03 -1.99
C PHE A 359 15.11 3.89 -3.50
N TYR A 360 13.87 3.58 -3.88
CA TYR A 360 13.48 3.47 -5.27
C TYR A 360 13.69 4.77 -6.07
N ALA A 361 13.26 5.90 -5.53
CA ALA A 361 13.38 7.21 -6.15
C ALA A 361 14.86 7.64 -6.25
N ALA A 362 15.65 7.40 -5.22
CA ALA A 362 17.08 7.67 -5.19
C ALA A 362 17.88 6.85 -6.23
N ARG A 363 17.35 5.69 -6.64
CA ARG A 363 17.92 4.82 -7.69
C ARG A 363 17.28 5.03 -9.05
N TRP A 364 16.21 5.82 -9.16
CA TRP A 364 15.49 5.99 -10.41
C TRP A 364 16.42 6.65 -11.44
N GLU A 365 16.68 5.94 -12.55
CA GLU A 365 17.52 6.33 -13.69
C GLU A 365 16.86 7.45 -14.52
N GLY A 366 16.39 8.49 -13.85
CA GLY A 366 15.83 9.70 -14.44
C GLY A 366 16.77 10.87 -14.17
N GLY A 367 17.92 10.85 -14.84
CA GLY A 367 18.66 12.07 -15.10
C GLY A 367 17.70 13.11 -15.70
N SER A 368 17.74 14.32 -15.14
CA SER A 368 17.56 15.51 -15.97
C SER A 368 18.93 15.86 -16.52
#